data_AF-A0A5B0S659-F1
#
_entry.id   AF-A0A5B0S659-F1
#
_cell.length_a   1.000
_cell.length_b   1.000
_cell.length_c   1.000
_cell.angle_alpha   90.00
_cell.angle_beta   90.00
_cell.angle_gamma   90.00
#
_symmetry.space_group_name_H-M   'P 1'
#
loop_
_entity.id
_entity.type
_entity.pdbx_description
1 polymer ?
#
loop_
_entity_poly.entity_id
_entity_poly.type
_entity_poly.pdbx_seq_one_letter_code
_entity_poly.pdbx_strand_id
1 'polypeptide(L)'
;MSTLLSLPIEILHDIHLLSTSEHLPITCKRLLDIYSRTTTTRYRAQFLWKKYVLKDSEDGSVSKNRSIRDGAAGRERRKKIRWDAILATPACSIEVLQILRDFFHSDLPAPSDPEDLPKIKVSALPVRLFKALSPTPSDPSPAIIKDHADQLDQAFRYIHLLLTEYGTSPDKFGGYPLARSVLSGNLAFVRLLLDHGARPGVKDNLVIMVAIETGDLELLRLLIEPNFIHPKETKQSSPLIPNSLPPKSHKKLKLEDRVQITDQMLEQAIKRKDAAMAQYFINKGARPTLETIRLIEALQNI
;
A
#
# COMPACT_ATOMS: atom_id res chain seq x y z
N MET A 1 15.64 -39.31 -23.16
CA MET A 1 15.04 -39.08 -21.82
C MET A 1 14.14 -37.87 -21.91
N SER A 2 12.85 -38.00 -21.62
CA SER A 2 11.92 -36.87 -21.57
C SER A 2 12.36 -35.93 -20.46
N THR A 3 12.76 -34.71 -20.82
CA THR A 3 13.08 -33.67 -19.83
C THR A 3 11.82 -32.91 -19.48
N LEU A 4 11.77 -32.28 -18.30
CA LEU A 4 10.64 -31.44 -17.91
C LEU A 4 10.31 -30.39 -18.99
N LEU A 5 11.34 -29.87 -19.67
CA LEU A 5 11.21 -28.84 -20.71
C LEU A 5 10.61 -29.35 -22.02
N SER A 6 10.55 -30.66 -22.25
CA SER A 6 9.93 -31.25 -23.44
C SER A 6 8.44 -31.56 -23.25
N LEU A 7 7.87 -31.28 -22.08
CA LEU A 7 6.44 -31.51 -21.82
C LEU A 7 5.56 -30.43 -22.48
N PRO A 8 4.33 -30.78 -22.88
CA PRO A 8 3.28 -29.83 -23.25
C PRO A 8 3.03 -28.78 -22.15
N ILE A 9 2.58 -27.59 -22.56
CA ILE A 9 2.39 -26.44 -21.65
C ILE A 9 1.31 -26.74 -20.62
N GLU A 10 0.26 -27.47 -21.00
CA GLU A 10 -0.85 -27.89 -20.15
C GLU A 10 -0.35 -28.79 -19.01
N ILE A 11 0.54 -29.74 -19.34
CA ILE A 11 1.13 -30.64 -18.33
C ILE A 11 2.05 -29.85 -17.39
N LEU A 12 2.80 -28.88 -17.90
CA LEU A 12 3.61 -27.99 -17.05
C LEU A 12 2.73 -27.21 -16.08
N HIS A 13 1.63 -26.62 -16.59
CA HIS A 13 0.65 -25.90 -15.78
C HIS A 13 0.06 -26.77 -14.67
N ASP A 14 -0.30 -28.00 -14.97
CA ASP A 14 -0.83 -28.97 -14.00
C ASP A 14 0.22 -29.35 -12.94
N ILE A 15 1.45 -29.64 -13.34
CA ILE A 15 2.57 -29.92 -12.42
C ILE A 15 2.77 -28.74 -11.45
N HIS A 16 2.70 -27.51 -11.95
CA HIS A 16 2.84 -26.32 -11.11
C HIS A 16 1.65 -26.13 -10.15
N LEU A 17 0.41 -26.35 -10.61
CA LEU A 17 -0.77 -26.29 -9.75
C LEU A 17 -0.79 -27.37 -8.67
N LEU A 18 -0.30 -28.57 -8.98
CA LEU A 18 -0.21 -29.69 -8.03
C LEU A 18 0.91 -29.47 -7.02
N SER A 19 2.08 -29.03 -7.48
CA SER A 19 3.23 -28.80 -6.59
C SER A 19 3.08 -27.55 -5.72
N THR A 20 2.27 -26.56 -6.12
CA THR A 20 2.13 -25.24 -5.48
C THR A 20 3.47 -24.50 -5.27
N SER A 21 4.49 -24.85 -6.07
CA SER A 21 5.86 -24.37 -5.92
C SER A 21 6.03 -22.99 -6.56
N GLU A 22 6.38 -21.99 -5.76
CA GLU A 22 6.73 -20.63 -6.27
C GLU A 22 8.04 -20.62 -7.06
N HIS A 23 8.90 -21.63 -6.85
CA HIS A 23 10.22 -21.67 -7.45
C HIS A 23 10.21 -22.28 -8.85
N LEU A 24 9.24 -23.14 -9.16
CA LEU A 24 9.19 -23.86 -10.43
C LEU A 24 9.24 -22.91 -11.64
N PRO A 25 8.45 -21.81 -11.70
CA PRO A 25 8.49 -20.89 -12.82
C PRO A 25 9.82 -20.15 -12.98
N ILE A 26 10.57 -19.95 -11.90
CA ILE A 26 11.83 -19.17 -11.90
C ILE A 26 13.08 -20.03 -12.01
N THR A 27 12.95 -21.36 -12.04
CA THR A 27 14.11 -22.27 -12.15
C THR A 27 14.93 -22.08 -13.41
N CYS A 28 14.31 -21.72 -14.54
CA CYS A 28 15.02 -21.43 -15.77
C CYS A 28 14.28 -20.41 -16.65
N LYS A 29 15.02 -19.76 -17.56
CA LYS A 29 14.48 -18.72 -18.46
C LYS A 29 13.31 -19.21 -19.31
N ARG A 30 13.37 -20.47 -19.79
CA ARG A 30 12.31 -21.05 -20.61
C ARG A 30 11.01 -21.21 -19.82
N LEU A 31 11.07 -21.74 -18.60
CA LEU A 31 9.89 -21.87 -17.75
C LEU A 31 9.35 -20.48 -17.37
N LEU A 32 10.23 -19.53 -17.06
CA LEU A 32 9.81 -18.15 -16.77
C LEU A 32 9.05 -17.53 -17.94
N ASP A 33 9.52 -17.71 -19.18
CA ASP A 33 8.86 -17.19 -20.38
C ASP A 33 7.52 -17.91 -20.63
N ILE A 34 7.46 -19.23 -20.46
CA ILE A 34 6.22 -20.00 -20.56
C ILE A 34 5.20 -19.48 -19.55
N TYR A 35 5.53 -19.48 -18.25
CA TYR A 35 4.56 -19.09 -17.22
C TYR A 35 4.19 -17.61 -17.29
N SER A 36 5.10 -16.72 -17.69
CA SER A 36 4.76 -15.30 -17.83
C SER A 36 3.78 -15.01 -18.97
N ARG A 37 3.84 -15.78 -20.08
CA ARG A 37 2.98 -15.56 -21.25
C ARG A 37 1.70 -16.37 -21.26
N THR A 38 1.73 -17.58 -20.72
CA THR A 38 0.65 -18.56 -20.89
C THR A 38 -0.29 -18.67 -19.69
N THR A 39 0.06 -18.09 -18.55
CA THR A 39 -0.79 -18.16 -17.36
C THR A 39 -1.92 -17.14 -17.42
N THR A 40 -3.16 -17.63 -17.34
CA THR A 40 -4.35 -16.78 -17.27
C THR A 40 -4.56 -16.23 -15.85
N THR A 41 -5.39 -15.19 -15.72
CA THR A 41 -5.80 -14.65 -14.41
C THR A 41 -6.48 -15.72 -13.54
N ARG A 42 -7.34 -16.54 -14.15
CA ARG A 42 -7.99 -17.68 -13.46
C ARG A 42 -6.98 -18.73 -12.99
N TYR A 43 -5.99 -19.06 -13.82
CA TYR A 43 -4.91 -19.98 -13.43
C TYR A 43 -4.13 -19.44 -12.21
N ARG A 44 -3.74 -18.16 -12.23
CA ARG A 44 -3.05 -17.50 -11.12
C ARG A 44 -3.89 -17.51 -9.84
N ALA A 45 -5.19 -17.25 -9.95
CA ALA A 45 -6.13 -17.36 -8.83
C ALA A 45 -6.19 -18.78 -8.27
N GLN A 46 -6.31 -19.80 -9.13
CA GLN A 46 -6.31 -21.21 -8.70
C GLN A 46 -5.03 -21.60 -7.98
N PHE A 47 -3.87 -21.19 -8.50
CA PHE A 47 -2.58 -21.43 -7.86
C PHE A 47 -2.52 -20.83 -6.45
N LEU A 48 -2.88 -19.54 -6.32
CA LEU A 48 -2.87 -18.85 -5.03
C LEU A 48 -3.88 -19.46 -4.05
N TRP A 49 -5.06 -19.84 -4.52
CA TRP A 49 -6.09 -20.50 -3.72
C TRP A 49 -5.59 -21.86 -3.19
N LYS A 50 -5.06 -22.72 -4.07
CA LYS A 50 -4.49 -24.01 -3.66
C LYS A 50 -3.38 -23.83 -2.62
N LYS A 51 -2.48 -22.89 -2.85
CA LYS A 51 -1.32 -22.66 -1.98
C LYS A 51 -1.69 -22.12 -0.59
N TYR A 52 -2.55 -21.11 -0.53
CA TYR A 52 -2.79 -20.34 0.71
C TYR A 52 -4.11 -20.67 1.40
N VAL A 53 -4.95 -21.51 0.81
CA VAL A 53 -6.26 -21.91 1.39
C VAL A 53 -6.37 -23.42 1.56
N LEU A 54 -5.95 -24.22 0.57
CA LEU A 54 -6.11 -25.68 0.64
C LEU A 54 -4.96 -26.41 1.35
N LYS A 55 -3.76 -25.81 1.44
CA LYS A 55 -2.62 -26.48 2.07
C LYS A 55 -2.79 -26.69 3.59
N ASP A 56 -3.53 -25.82 4.27
CA ASP A 56 -3.81 -25.93 5.71
C ASP A 56 -4.70 -27.14 6.07
N SER A 57 -5.35 -27.80 5.09
CA SER A 57 -6.11 -29.04 5.36
C SER A 57 -5.26 -30.31 5.36
N GLU A 58 -4.07 -30.31 4.77
CA GLU A 58 -3.21 -31.51 4.68
C GLU A 58 -2.09 -31.55 5.74
N ASP A 59 -1.60 -30.38 6.20
CA ASP A 59 -0.53 -30.28 7.21
C ASP A 59 -1.01 -30.40 8.67
N GLY A 60 -1.97 -31.30 8.93
CA GLY A 60 -2.52 -31.62 10.26
C GLY A 60 -1.53 -32.20 11.29
N SER A 61 -0.23 -32.24 10.98
CA SER A 61 0.87 -32.46 11.92
C SER A 61 1.80 -31.25 11.80
N VAL A 62 1.84 -30.26 12.70
CA VAL A 62 2.24 -30.36 14.09
C VAL A 62 1.73 -29.10 14.80
N SER A 63 0.63 -29.22 15.54
CA SER A 63 0.35 -28.32 16.66
C SER A 63 -0.27 -29.13 17.79
N LYS A 64 0.55 -30.04 18.35
CA LYS A 64 0.32 -30.57 19.69
C LYS A 64 0.48 -29.40 20.66
N ASN A 65 -0.63 -28.74 20.97
CA ASN A 65 -0.98 -28.13 22.27
C ASN A 65 -1.96 -26.98 22.07
N ARG A 66 -3.23 -27.29 21.78
CA ARG A 66 -4.34 -26.50 22.32
C ARG A 66 -5.40 -27.45 22.86
N SER A 67 -5.62 -27.30 24.16
CA SER A 67 -6.51 -28.07 25.01
C SER A 67 -7.89 -28.28 24.38
N ILE A 68 -8.31 -29.54 24.35
CA ILE A 68 -9.67 -29.97 24.10
C ILE A 68 -10.53 -29.54 25.28
N ARG A 69 -11.22 -28.41 25.14
CA ARG A 69 -12.52 -28.16 25.76
C ARG A 69 -13.27 -27.24 24.81
N ASP A 70 -14.21 -27.82 24.07
CA ASP A 70 -15.58 -27.30 23.97
C ASP A 70 -16.38 -28.20 23.03
N GLY A 71 -17.32 -28.93 23.64
CA GLY A 71 -18.45 -29.52 22.94
C GLY A 71 -19.45 -28.40 22.66
N ALA A 72 -19.54 -27.99 21.40
CA ALA A 72 -20.68 -27.27 20.86
C ALA A 72 -20.76 -27.54 19.35
N ALA A 73 -21.95 -27.93 18.91
CA ALA A 73 -22.35 -28.31 17.57
C ALA A 73 -21.58 -27.61 16.42
N GLY A 74 -21.01 -28.44 15.53
CA GLY A 74 -21.10 -28.29 14.08
C GLY A 74 -20.77 -26.94 13.42
N ARG A 75 -19.94 -26.07 14.02
CA ARG A 75 -19.35 -24.96 13.26
C ARG A 75 -18.23 -25.52 12.42
N GLU A 76 -18.57 -25.89 11.18
CA GLU A 76 -17.63 -26.19 10.11
C GLU A 76 -16.46 -25.20 10.19
N ARG A 77 -15.26 -25.71 10.51
CA ARG A 77 -14.08 -24.87 10.77
C ARG A 77 -13.77 -24.11 9.49
N ARG A 78 -14.25 -22.85 9.40
CA ARG A 78 -14.00 -21.97 8.25
C ARG A 78 -12.50 -21.98 7.96
N LYS A 79 -12.13 -22.38 6.74
CA LYS A 79 -10.73 -22.44 6.28
C LYS A 79 -10.08 -21.08 6.55
N LYS A 80 -8.96 -21.06 7.24
CA LYS A 80 -8.25 -19.82 7.57
C LYS A 80 -7.52 -19.32 6.33
N ILE A 81 -8.04 -18.29 5.68
CA ILE A 81 -7.42 -17.75 4.46
C ILE A 81 -6.34 -16.73 4.83
N ARG A 82 -5.12 -16.93 4.32
CA ARG A 82 -3.97 -16.03 4.48
C ARG A 82 -3.99 -14.89 3.44
N TRP A 83 -4.99 -14.00 3.51
CA TRP A 83 -5.12 -12.87 2.57
C TRP A 83 -3.88 -11.99 2.48
N ASP A 84 -3.22 -11.70 3.61
CA ASP A 84 -1.99 -10.88 3.60
C ASP A 84 -0.87 -11.53 2.77
N ALA A 85 -0.78 -12.87 2.75
CA ALA A 85 0.23 -13.60 1.97
C ALA A 85 -0.13 -13.65 0.47
N ILE A 86 -1.41 -13.89 0.15
CA ILE A 86 -1.93 -13.84 -1.22
C ILE A 86 -1.63 -12.47 -1.84
N LEU A 87 -1.98 -11.39 -1.13
CA LEU A 87 -1.80 -10.02 -1.59
C LEU A 87 -0.33 -9.58 -1.60
N ALA A 88 0.56 -10.25 -0.86
CA ALA A 88 1.99 -10.01 -0.97
C ALA A 88 2.59 -10.56 -2.28
N THR A 89 1.89 -11.47 -2.98
CA THR A 89 2.40 -12.04 -4.23
C THR A 89 2.22 -11.09 -5.42
N PRO A 90 3.22 -10.96 -6.32
CA PRO A 90 3.04 -10.25 -7.59
C PRO A 90 2.00 -10.90 -8.51
N ALA A 91 1.75 -12.21 -8.32
CA ALA A 91 0.75 -12.95 -9.07
C ALA A 91 -0.69 -12.49 -8.79
N CYS A 92 -0.96 -11.85 -7.64
CA CYS A 92 -2.28 -11.34 -7.30
C CYS A 92 -2.49 -9.92 -7.87
N SER A 93 -3.00 -9.82 -9.11
CA SER A 93 -3.51 -8.57 -9.69
C SER A 93 -4.94 -8.27 -9.20
N ILE A 94 -5.51 -7.12 -9.60
CA ILE A 94 -6.89 -6.76 -9.25
C ILE A 94 -7.88 -7.81 -9.77
N GLU A 95 -7.72 -8.25 -11.01
CA GLU A 95 -8.56 -9.27 -11.65
C GLU A 95 -8.44 -10.62 -10.94
N VAL A 96 -7.21 -10.98 -10.53
CA VAL A 96 -6.97 -12.20 -9.76
C VAL A 96 -7.65 -12.12 -8.40
N LEU A 97 -7.58 -10.96 -7.72
CA LEU A 97 -8.27 -10.74 -6.45
C LEU A 97 -9.80 -10.86 -6.58
N GLN A 98 -10.37 -10.33 -7.66
CA GLN A 98 -11.81 -10.48 -7.96
C GLN A 98 -12.21 -11.95 -8.13
N ILE A 99 -11.43 -12.74 -8.88
CA ILE A 99 -11.69 -14.18 -9.03
C ILE A 99 -11.55 -14.91 -7.68
N LEU A 100 -10.58 -14.54 -6.85
CA LEU A 100 -10.41 -15.11 -5.51
C LEU A 100 -11.57 -14.76 -4.58
N ARG A 101 -12.14 -13.56 -4.72
CA ARG A 101 -13.37 -13.16 -4.02
C ARG A 101 -14.54 -14.06 -4.43
N ASP A 102 -14.66 -14.37 -5.72
CA ASP A 102 -15.70 -15.28 -6.21
C ASP A 102 -15.52 -16.70 -5.67
N PHE A 103 -14.28 -17.21 -5.63
CA PHE A 103 -13.98 -18.51 -4.99
C PHE A 103 -14.32 -18.54 -3.50
N PHE A 104 -14.07 -17.42 -2.80
CA PHE A 104 -14.42 -17.30 -1.40
C PHE A 104 -15.94 -17.33 -1.18
N HIS A 105 -16.71 -16.69 -2.05
CA HIS A 105 -18.16 -16.68 -1.94
C HIS A 105 -18.81 -17.98 -2.43
N SER A 106 -18.22 -18.70 -3.39
CA SER A 106 -18.73 -20.00 -3.83
C SER A 106 -18.62 -21.08 -2.76
N ASP A 107 -17.67 -20.96 -1.83
CA ASP A 107 -17.50 -21.88 -0.69
C ASP A 107 -18.52 -21.60 0.44
N LEU A 108 -19.35 -20.56 0.33
CA LEU A 108 -20.32 -20.18 1.36
C LEU A 108 -21.74 -20.69 1.04
N PRO A 109 -22.53 -21.05 2.07
CA PRO A 109 -23.96 -21.30 1.89
C PRO A 109 -24.65 -20.08 1.26
N ALA A 110 -25.66 -20.31 0.42
CA ALA A 110 -26.43 -19.24 -0.19
C ALA A 110 -26.95 -18.28 0.92
N PRO A 111 -26.61 -16.98 0.84
CA PRO A 111 -27.00 -16.04 1.87
C PRO A 111 -28.53 -15.84 1.84
N SER A 112 -29.14 -15.71 3.03
CA SER A 112 -30.55 -15.36 3.15
C SER A 112 -30.78 -13.90 2.72
N ASP A 113 -29.85 -13.00 3.06
CA ASP A 113 -29.82 -11.60 2.65
C ASP A 113 -28.47 -11.21 2.03
N PRO A 114 -28.42 -10.39 0.97
CA PRO A 114 -27.18 -10.00 0.30
C PRO A 114 -26.23 -9.17 1.19
N GLU A 115 -26.70 -8.56 2.28
CA GLU A 115 -25.84 -7.82 3.23
C GLU A 115 -25.10 -8.73 4.23
N ASP A 116 -25.52 -10.00 4.36
CA ASP A 116 -24.93 -10.98 5.27
C ASP A 116 -23.67 -11.66 4.72
N LEU A 117 -23.29 -11.34 3.48
CA LEU A 117 -22.08 -11.88 2.86
C LEU A 117 -20.85 -11.49 3.71
N PRO A 118 -20.03 -12.46 4.16
CA PRO A 118 -18.88 -12.17 4.98
C PRO A 118 -17.89 -11.31 4.19
N LYS A 119 -17.64 -10.11 4.71
CA LYS A 119 -16.69 -9.16 4.11
C LYS A 119 -15.26 -9.68 4.27
N ILE A 120 -14.52 -9.75 3.17
CA ILE A 120 -13.09 -10.03 3.20
C ILE A 120 -12.40 -8.86 3.88
N LYS A 121 -11.81 -9.09 5.06
CA LYS A 121 -11.05 -8.08 5.78
C LYS A 121 -9.57 -8.26 5.50
N VAL A 122 -8.99 -7.30 4.78
CA VAL A 122 -7.56 -7.21 4.56
C VAL A 122 -6.97 -6.29 5.61
N SER A 123 -5.89 -6.73 6.24
CA SER A 123 -5.45 -6.08 7.45
C SER A 123 -4.47 -4.93 7.20
N ALA A 124 -3.60 -5.07 6.18
CA ALA A 124 -2.57 -4.12 5.84
C ALA A 124 -2.39 -3.97 4.32
N LEU A 125 -1.96 -2.80 3.88
CA LEU A 125 -1.62 -2.57 2.48
C LEU A 125 -0.34 -3.32 2.10
N PRO A 126 -0.33 -4.09 0.99
CA PRO A 126 0.88 -4.79 0.56
C PRO A 126 1.99 -3.82 0.14
N VAL A 127 3.15 -3.92 0.78
CA VAL A 127 4.34 -3.08 0.52
C VAL A 127 4.74 -3.06 -0.96
N ARG A 128 4.57 -4.18 -1.68
CA ARG A 128 4.93 -4.30 -3.11
C ARG A 128 4.25 -3.25 -4.00
N LEU A 129 3.05 -2.77 -3.65
CA LEU A 129 2.31 -1.79 -4.45
C LEU A 129 3.01 -0.43 -4.46
N PHE A 130 3.81 -0.14 -3.44
CA PHE A 130 4.59 1.10 -3.33
C PHE A 130 5.96 1.00 -4.01
N LYS A 131 6.32 -0.17 -4.56
CA LYS A 131 7.56 -0.33 -5.34
C LYS A 131 7.53 0.54 -6.60
N ALA A 132 6.36 0.74 -7.20
CA ALA A 132 6.19 1.62 -8.35
C ALA A 132 6.64 3.06 -8.05
N LEU A 133 6.65 3.52 -6.79
CA LEU A 133 7.12 4.85 -6.40
C LEU A 133 8.66 4.97 -6.33
N SER A 134 9.42 3.97 -6.78
CA SER A 134 10.88 4.07 -6.87
C SER A 134 11.32 5.04 -7.95
N PRO A 135 12.42 5.79 -7.74
CA PRO A 135 12.93 6.70 -8.76
C PRO A 135 13.31 5.93 -10.03
N THR A 136 12.99 6.53 -11.18
CA THR A 136 13.44 6.05 -12.48
C THR A 136 14.94 6.28 -12.69
N PRO A 137 15.58 5.54 -13.61
CA PRO A 137 16.92 5.88 -14.07
C PRO A 137 17.00 7.31 -14.62
N SER A 138 18.21 7.90 -14.63
CA SER A 138 18.45 9.30 -15.01
C SER A 138 17.99 9.64 -16.43
N ASP A 139 18.14 8.70 -17.37
CA ASP A 139 17.80 8.87 -18.78
C ASP A 139 16.89 7.72 -19.26
N PRO A 140 15.59 7.75 -18.88
CA PRO A 140 14.68 6.70 -19.24
C PRO A 140 14.25 6.84 -20.71
N SER A 141 14.29 5.73 -21.45
CA SER A 141 13.65 5.62 -22.77
C SER A 141 12.14 5.93 -22.65
N PRO A 142 11.49 6.50 -23.69
CA PRO A 142 10.05 6.76 -23.68
C PRO A 142 9.19 5.53 -23.34
N ALA A 143 9.65 4.33 -23.71
CA ALA A 143 8.99 3.08 -23.32
C ALA A 143 9.00 2.87 -21.79
N ILE A 144 10.14 3.12 -21.13
CA ILE A 144 10.30 2.99 -19.68
C ILE A 144 9.41 3.99 -18.94
N ILE A 145 9.30 5.21 -19.46
CA ILE A 145 8.42 6.25 -18.88
C ILE A 145 6.96 5.78 -18.93
N LYS A 146 6.52 5.28 -20.09
CA LYS A 146 5.15 4.77 -20.25
C LYS A 146 4.88 3.58 -19.34
N ASP A 147 5.76 2.58 -19.35
CA ASP A 147 5.63 1.39 -18.51
C ASP A 147 5.57 1.75 -17.02
N HIS A 148 6.37 2.74 -16.60
CA HIS A 148 6.34 3.22 -15.22
C HIS A 148 5.04 3.95 -14.89
N ALA A 149 4.52 4.79 -15.78
CA ALA A 149 3.24 5.46 -15.59
C ALA A 149 2.09 4.45 -15.48
N ASP A 150 2.09 3.42 -16.31
CA ASP A 150 1.11 2.32 -16.26
C ASP A 150 1.20 1.55 -14.94
N GLN A 151 2.42 1.29 -14.44
CA GLN A 151 2.63 0.66 -13.13
C GLN A 151 2.12 1.52 -11.97
N LEU A 152 2.28 2.85 -12.06
CA LEU A 152 1.77 3.78 -11.04
C LEU A 152 0.24 3.80 -11.03
N ASP A 153 -0.41 3.87 -12.19
CA ASP A 153 -1.87 3.85 -12.30
C ASP A 153 -2.44 2.52 -11.77
N GLN A 154 -1.84 1.39 -12.16
CA GLN A 154 -2.24 0.07 -11.63
C GLN A 154 -2.10 -0.02 -10.11
N ALA A 155 -0.96 0.44 -9.57
CA ALA A 155 -0.74 0.47 -8.12
C ALA A 155 -1.76 1.36 -7.40
N PHE A 156 -2.03 2.55 -7.94
CA PHE A 156 -3.00 3.48 -7.38
C PHE A 156 -4.40 2.87 -7.31
N ARG A 157 -4.90 2.34 -8.42
CA ARG A 157 -6.22 1.68 -8.50
C ARG A 157 -6.33 0.51 -7.51
N TYR A 158 -5.25 -0.26 -7.37
CA TYR A 158 -5.23 -1.40 -6.46
C TYR A 158 -5.27 -0.94 -5.00
N ILE A 159 -4.47 0.06 -4.62
CA ILE A 159 -4.50 0.58 -3.25
C ILE A 159 -5.87 1.20 -2.94
N HIS A 160 -6.43 1.98 -3.87
CA HIS A 160 -7.78 2.54 -3.74
C HIS A 160 -8.81 1.45 -3.44
N LEU A 161 -8.83 0.39 -4.25
CA LEU A 161 -9.71 -0.78 -4.07
C LEU A 161 -9.56 -1.41 -2.68
N LEU A 162 -8.33 -1.62 -2.21
CA LEU A 162 -8.07 -2.23 -0.91
C LEU A 162 -8.53 -1.35 0.26
N LEU A 163 -8.41 -0.03 0.13
CA LEU A 163 -8.85 0.92 1.15
C LEU A 163 -10.38 1.06 1.20
N THR A 164 -11.05 1.07 0.03
CA THR A 164 -12.50 1.27 -0.07
C THR A 164 -13.30 0.01 0.20
N GLU A 165 -12.97 -1.11 -0.44
CA GLU A 165 -13.80 -2.33 -0.41
C GLU A 165 -13.39 -3.31 0.68
N TYR A 166 -12.10 -3.35 1.04
CA TYR A 166 -11.55 -4.38 1.94
C TYR A 166 -11.23 -3.87 3.35
N GLY A 167 -11.52 -2.58 3.64
CA GLY A 167 -11.33 -1.96 4.96
C GLY A 167 -9.88 -1.97 5.44
N THR A 168 -8.93 -1.91 4.49
CA THR A 168 -7.51 -2.03 4.81
C THR A 168 -7.01 -0.80 5.58
N SER A 169 -6.25 -1.01 6.65
CA SER A 169 -5.63 0.10 7.38
C SER A 169 -4.38 0.62 6.64
N PRO A 170 -4.28 1.94 6.38
CA PRO A 170 -3.07 2.52 5.78
C PRO A 170 -1.88 2.61 6.76
N ASP A 171 -2.11 2.50 8.07
CA ASP A 171 -1.08 2.75 9.10
C ASP A 171 -0.39 1.48 9.62
N LYS A 172 -0.90 0.29 9.31
CA LYS A 172 -0.50 -0.97 9.97
C LYS A 172 0.99 -1.32 9.89
N PHE A 173 1.73 -0.79 8.90
CA PHE A 173 3.18 -0.91 8.77
C PHE A 173 3.94 0.34 9.27
N GLY A 174 3.48 0.94 10.37
CA GLY A 174 4.12 2.11 10.97
C GLY A 174 4.17 3.31 10.03
N GLY A 175 3.12 3.51 9.24
CA GLY A 175 3.02 4.62 8.28
C GLY A 175 3.89 4.47 7.02
N TYR A 176 4.50 3.31 6.76
CA TYR A 176 5.32 3.07 5.56
C TYR A 176 4.65 3.50 4.25
N PRO A 177 3.35 3.17 3.99
CA PRO A 177 2.66 3.63 2.79
C PRO A 177 2.79 5.14 2.58
N LEU A 178 2.48 5.92 3.62
CA LEU A 178 2.50 7.37 3.55
C LEU A 178 3.93 7.91 3.45
N ALA A 179 4.86 7.37 4.24
CA ALA A 179 6.28 7.76 4.18
C ALA A 179 6.87 7.56 2.78
N ARG A 180 6.53 6.44 2.11
CA ARG A 180 7.02 6.15 0.76
C ARG A 180 6.44 7.10 -0.29
N SER A 181 5.16 7.45 -0.18
CA SER A 181 4.50 8.42 -1.05
C SER A 181 5.08 9.82 -0.90
N VAL A 182 5.36 10.25 0.33
CA VAL A 182 6.03 11.52 0.65
C VAL A 182 7.45 11.56 0.08
N LEU A 183 8.24 10.50 0.28
CA LEU A 183 9.59 10.42 -0.26
C LEU A 183 9.63 10.51 -1.79
N SER A 184 8.63 9.94 -2.48
CA SER A 184 8.52 10.06 -3.93
C SER A 184 7.95 11.39 -4.42
N GLY A 185 7.43 12.24 -3.53
CA GLY A 185 6.72 13.48 -3.89
C GLY A 185 5.42 13.26 -4.65
N ASN A 186 4.83 12.06 -4.59
CA ASN A 186 3.63 11.72 -5.36
C ASN A 186 2.36 12.11 -4.59
N LEU A 187 1.86 13.30 -4.88
CA LEU A 187 0.73 13.91 -4.18
C LEU A 187 -0.56 13.09 -4.26
N ALA A 188 -0.81 12.42 -5.38
CA ALA A 188 -2.01 11.60 -5.56
C ALA A 188 -2.07 10.46 -4.52
N PHE A 189 -0.94 9.78 -4.30
CA PHE A 189 -0.87 8.72 -3.28
C PHE A 189 -0.93 9.30 -1.85
N VAL A 190 -0.29 10.45 -1.60
CA VAL A 190 -0.36 11.11 -0.28
C VAL A 190 -1.81 11.45 0.05
N ARG A 191 -2.55 12.08 -0.88
CA ARG A 191 -3.97 12.39 -0.72
C ARG A 191 -4.82 11.16 -0.48
N LEU A 192 -4.70 10.16 -1.34
CA LEU A 192 -5.45 8.92 -1.23
C LEU A 192 -5.27 8.28 0.15
N LEU A 193 -4.05 8.22 0.67
CA LEU A 193 -3.80 7.66 2.00
C LEU A 193 -4.39 8.54 3.12
N LEU A 194 -4.22 9.86 3.06
CA LEU A 194 -4.75 10.80 4.05
C LEU A 194 -6.28 10.82 4.10
N ASP A 195 -6.94 10.72 2.94
CA ASP A 195 -8.40 10.68 2.82
C ASP A 195 -8.97 9.38 3.40
N HIS A 196 -8.19 8.30 3.32
CA HIS A 196 -8.50 7.02 3.96
C HIS A 196 -7.95 6.89 5.40
N GLY A 197 -7.61 8.01 6.03
CA GLY A 197 -7.32 8.07 7.47
C GLY A 197 -5.88 7.72 7.86
N ALA A 198 -4.93 7.74 6.93
CA ALA A 198 -3.51 7.64 7.26
C ALA A 198 -3.08 8.78 8.18
N ARG A 199 -2.29 8.45 9.21
CA ARG A 199 -1.86 9.40 10.24
C ARG A 199 -0.37 9.75 10.05
N PRO A 200 -0.03 11.02 9.75
CA PRO A 200 1.38 11.42 9.58
C PRO A 200 2.22 11.31 10.85
N GLY A 201 1.59 11.33 12.03
CA GLY A 201 2.29 11.23 13.32
C GLY A 201 2.66 9.81 13.76
N VAL A 202 2.40 8.78 12.94
CA VAL A 202 2.74 7.38 13.29
C VAL A 202 4.26 7.19 13.35
N LYS A 203 4.71 6.34 14.27
CA LYS A 203 6.12 5.94 14.45
C LYS A 203 7.00 7.18 14.64
N ASP A 204 6.75 7.91 15.73
CA ASP A 204 7.52 9.08 16.14
C ASP A 204 7.65 10.15 15.04
N ASN A 205 6.52 10.42 14.36
CA ASN A 205 6.46 11.39 13.26
C ASN A 205 7.42 11.10 12.08
N LEU A 206 7.76 9.83 11.84
CA LEU A 206 8.68 9.42 10.75
C LEU A 206 8.31 10.06 9.40
N VAL A 207 7.02 10.09 9.05
CA VAL A 207 6.54 10.68 7.80
C VAL A 207 6.88 12.17 7.71
N ILE A 208 6.72 12.90 8.82
CA ILE A 208 7.03 14.33 8.90
C ILE A 208 8.53 14.55 8.78
N MET A 209 9.35 13.72 9.45
CA MET A 209 10.81 13.80 9.34
C MET A 209 11.28 13.58 7.89
N VAL A 210 10.69 12.61 7.19
CA VAL A 210 10.96 12.41 5.75
C VAL A 210 10.54 13.63 4.92
N ALA A 211 9.39 14.25 5.20
CA ALA A 211 8.96 15.47 4.51
C ALA A 211 9.89 16.68 4.77
N ILE A 212 10.46 16.79 5.97
CA ILE A 212 11.48 17.80 6.27
C ILE A 212 12.71 17.55 5.40
N GLU A 213 13.17 16.30 5.29
CA GLU A 213 14.34 15.94 4.49
C GLU A 213 14.18 16.24 3.00
N THR A 214 12.99 16.03 2.43
CA THR A 214 12.71 16.39 1.02
C THR A 214 12.77 17.89 0.78
N GLY A 215 12.49 18.72 1.79
CA GLY A 215 12.53 20.18 1.68
C GLY A 215 11.33 20.82 1.02
N ASP A 216 10.27 20.04 0.78
CA ASP A 216 9.04 20.56 0.18
C ASP A 216 8.12 21.07 1.29
N LEU A 217 8.17 22.39 1.54
CA LEU A 217 7.33 23.06 2.54
C LEU A 217 5.83 22.89 2.24
N GLU A 218 5.44 22.85 0.97
CA GLU A 218 4.04 22.70 0.57
C GLU A 218 3.55 21.28 0.85
N LEU A 219 4.38 20.27 0.57
CA LEU A 219 4.11 18.88 0.95
C LEU A 219 4.02 18.72 2.48
N LEU A 220 4.91 19.38 3.23
CA LEU A 220 4.88 19.38 4.69
C LEU A 220 3.56 19.98 5.22
N ARG A 221 3.13 21.12 4.67
CA ARG A 221 1.85 21.74 5.02
C ARG A 221 0.67 20.82 4.71
N LEU A 222 0.70 20.11 3.59
CA LEU A 222 -0.34 19.14 3.24
C LEU A 222 -0.46 18.00 4.27
N LEU A 223 0.65 17.57 4.87
CA LEU A 223 0.66 16.54 5.91
C LEU A 223 0.19 17.06 7.27
N ILE A 224 0.49 18.31 7.62
CA ILE A 224 0.17 18.87 8.94
C ILE A 224 -1.24 19.47 8.95
N GLU A 225 -1.61 20.21 7.90
CA GLU A 225 -2.85 20.98 7.84
C GLU A 225 -3.92 20.21 7.06
N PRO A 226 -5.06 19.85 7.67
CA PRO A 226 -6.06 19.01 7.02
C PRO A 226 -6.71 19.63 5.79
N ASN A 227 -6.80 20.96 5.73
CA ASN A 227 -7.45 21.70 4.65
C ASN A 227 -6.47 22.36 3.68
N PHE A 228 -5.17 22.12 3.81
CA PHE A 228 -4.19 22.69 2.88
C PHE A 228 -4.32 22.04 1.52
N ILE A 229 -4.26 22.84 0.45
CA ILE A 229 -4.28 22.39 -0.95
C ILE A 229 -2.93 22.74 -1.55
N HIS A 230 -2.22 21.73 -2.07
CA HIS A 230 -0.89 21.95 -2.61
C HIS A 230 -1.01 22.63 -3.99
N PRO A 231 -0.23 23.68 -4.28
CA PRO A 231 -0.23 24.38 -5.57
C PRO A 231 -0.04 23.51 -6.83
N LYS A 232 0.58 22.33 -6.71
CA LYS A 232 0.73 21.39 -7.82
C LYS A 232 -0.57 20.62 -8.11
N GLU A 233 -1.44 20.43 -7.13
CA GLU A 233 -2.74 19.77 -7.29
C GLU A 233 -3.73 20.64 -8.07
N THR A 234 -3.73 21.95 -7.84
CA THR A 234 -4.60 22.90 -8.55
C THR A 234 -4.24 23.07 -10.03
N LYS A 235 -2.98 22.84 -10.40
CA LYS A 235 -2.52 22.86 -11.80
C LYS A 235 -2.71 21.51 -12.50
N GLN A 236 -2.70 20.42 -11.73
CA GLN A 236 -2.86 19.06 -12.20
C GLN A 236 -4.25 18.56 -11.82
N SER A 237 -5.26 18.92 -12.62
CA SER A 237 -6.46 18.08 -12.75
C SER A 237 -6.02 16.74 -13.33
N SER A 238 -5.41 15.92 -12.49
CA SER A 238 -4.82 14.64 -12.85
C SER A 238 -5.97 13.63 -12.99
N PRO A 239 -5.98 12.80 -14.05
CA PRO A 239 -7.05 11.83 -14.29
C PRO A 239 -7.16 10.74 -13.21
N LEU A 240 -6.19 10.68 -12.29
CA LEU A 240 -6.12 9.72 -11.18
C LEU A 240 -6.87 10.17 -9.93
N ILE A 241 -7.32 11.42 -9.85
CA ILE A 241 -8.18 11.89 -8.77
C ILE A 241 -9.63 11.80 -9.27
N PRO A 242 -10.37 10.71 -9.00
CA PRO A 242 -11.79 10.70 -9.31
C PRO A 242 -12.44 11.80 -8.48
N ASN A 243 -12.88 12.87 -9.14
CA ASN A 243 -13.63 14.01 -8.62
C ASN A 243 -13.61 14.09 -7.09
N SER A 244 -12.54 14.68 -6.52
CA SER A 244 -12.66 15.21 -5.16
C SER A 244 -13.90 16.07 -5.17
N LEU A 245 -14.95 15.69 -4.43
CA LEU A 245 -16.17 16.48 -4.37
C LEU A 245 -15.75 17.94 -4.14
N PRO A 246 -16.30 18.90 -4.90
CA PRO A 246 -16.01 20.31 -4.64
C PRO A 246 -16.26 20.54 -3.14
N PRO A 247 -15.34 21.22 -2.42
CA PRO A 247 -15.48 21.39 -0.99
C PRO A 247 -16.83 22.06 -0.77
N LYS A 248 -17.78 21.31 -0.20
CA LYS A 248 -19.04 21.89 0.24
C LYS A 248 -18.64 23.01 1.19
N SER A 249 -19.09 24.22 0.86
CA SER A 249 -18.92 25.45 1.63
C SER A 249 -19.56 25.29 3.01
N HIS A 250 -18.94 24.49 3.87
CA HIS A 250 -19.21 24.44 5.29
C HIS A 250 -18.26 25.45 5.92
N LYS A 251 -18.85 26.41 6.63
CA LYS A 251 -18.18 27.47 7.39
C LYS A 251 -16.85 26.96 7.96
N LYS A 252 -15.76 27.72 7.77
CA LYS A 252 -14.39 27.40 8.21
C LYS A 252 -14.34 27.05 9.71
N LEU A 253 -14.68 25.83 10.08
CA LEU A 253 -14.26 25.24 11.35
C LEU A 253 -12.75 25.04 11.19
N LYS A 254 -11.96 25.73 12.01
CA LYS A 254 -10.52 25.45 12.10
C LYS A 254 -10.37 24.06 12.69
N LEU A 255 -10.23 23.05 11.83
CA LEU A 255 -9.76 21.75 12.27
C LEU A 255 -8.35 21.95 12.85
N GLU A 256 -8.07 21.29 13.97
CA GLU A 256 -6.73 21.23 14.53
C GLU A 256 -5.78 20.53 13.56
N ASP A 257 -4.49 20.85 13.68
CA ASP A 257 -3.45 20.21 12.86
C ASP A 257 -3.40 18.70 13.14
N ARG A 258 -3.06 17.93 12.09
CA ARG A 258 -2.98 16.46 12.15
C ARG A 258 -1.86 15.96 13.07
N VAL A 259 -0.84 16.80 13.32
CA VAL A 259 0.37 16.47 14.06
C VAL A 259 0.73 17.61 14.99
N GLN A 260 1.12 17.27 16.23
CA GLN A 260 1.74 18.23 17.15
C GLN A 260 3.19 18.46 16.75
N ILE A 261 3.57 19.72 16.59
CA ILE A 261 4.92 20.08 16.21
C ILE A 261 5.85 19.97 17.41
N THR A 262 6.96 19.25 17.20
CA THR A 262 7.97 18.97 18.23
C THR A 262 9.24 19.74 17.96
N ASP A 263 10.01 20.03 19.01
CA ASP A 263 11.30 20.74 18.90
C ASP A 263 12.31 20.01 17.98
N GLN A 264 12.24 18.68 17.92
CA GLN A 264 13.06 17.87 16.99
C GLN A 264 12.82 18.22 15.52
N MET A 265 11.59 18.59 15.13
CA MET A 265 11.27 18.99 13.75
C MET A 265 11.92 20.34 13.41
N LEU A 266 11.91 21.27 14.38
CA LEU A 266 12.56 22.58 14.24
C LEU A 266 14.09 22.42 14.11
N GLU A 267 14.71 21.62 14.98
CA GLU A 267 16.14 21.32 14.91
C GLU A 267 16.54 20.73 13.55
N GLN A 268 15.73 19.81 13.03
CA GLN A 268 16.01 19.19 11.74
C GLN A 268 15.86 20.18 10.57
N ALA A 269 14.88 21.08 10.60
CA ALA A 269 14.76 22.15 9.60
C ALA A 269 15.98 23.08 9.59
N ILE A 270 16.50 23.42 10.78
CA ILE A 270 17.70 24.26 10.92
C ILE A 270 18.95 23.54 10.42
N LYS A 271 19.12 22.24 10.73
CA LYS A 271 20.22 21.43 10.18
C LYS A 271 20.21 21.42 8.65
N ARG A 272 19.01 21.43 8.05
CA ARG A 272 18.79 21.57 6.61
C ARG A 272 19.02 22.98 6.05
N LYS A 273 19.20 23.97 6.91
CA LYS A 273 19.31 25.41 6.56
C LYS A 273 18.06 25.96 5.86
N ASP A 274 16.89 25.41 6.18
CA ASP A 274 15.62 25.81 5.58
C ASP A 274 14.89 26.83 6.47
N ALA A 275 15.17 28.11 6.24
CA ALA A 275 14.64 29.20 7.08
C ALA A 275 13.10 29.29 7.02
N ALA A 276 12.50 29.07 5.85
CA ALA A 276 11.05 29.13 5.68
C ALA A 276 10.33 28.02 6.47
N MET A 277 10.90 26.81 6.47
CA MET A 277 10.38 25.70 7.25
C MET A 277 10.56 25.90 8.76
N ALA A 278 11.71 26.45 9.19
CA ALA A 278 11.94 26.77 10.59
C ALA A 278 10.95 27.84 11.11
N GLN A 279 10.74 28.92 10.34
CA GLN A 279 9.72 29.93 10.66
C GLN A 279 8.31 29.32 10.73
N TYR A 280 7.98 28.41 9.82
CA TYR A 280 6.70 27.71 9.83
C TYR A 280 6.47 26.94 11.14
N PHE A 281 7.47 26.18 11.61
CA PHE A 281 7.36 25.45 12.88
C PHE A 281 7.24 26.39 14.09
N ILE A 282 7.98 27.50 14.11
CA ILE A 282 7.85 28.51 15.19
C ILE A 282 6.43 29.10 15.22
N ASN A 283 5.88 29.45 14.06
CA ASN A 283 4.52 30.00 13.95
C ASN A 283 3.44 29.02 14.43
N LYS A 284 3.73 27.72 14.34
CA LYS A 284 2.85 26.64 14.80
C LYS A 284 3.11 26.19 16.24
N GLY A 285 4.03 26.85 16.95
CA GLY A 285 4.23 26.67 18.39
C GLY A 285 5.45 25.83 18.80
N ALA A 286 6.39 25.54 17.89
CA ALA A 286 7.69 25.02 18.27
C ALA A 286 8.43 26.02 19.18
N ARG A 287 9.22 25.55 20.15
CA ARG A 287 9.92 26.42 21.10
C ARG A 287 11.37 26.65 20.63
N PRO A 288 11.70 27.82 20.05
CA PRO A 288 13.05 28.10 19.62
C PRO A 288 13.97 28.41 20.82
N THR A 289 15.14 27.76 20.86
CA THR A 289 16.25 28.14 21.75
C THR A 289 16.93 29.41 21.21
N LEU A 290 17.56 30.23 22.07
CA LEU A 290 18.30 31.44 21.66
C LEU A 290 19.28 31.19 20.50
N GLU A 291 19.95 30.03 20.49
CA GLU A 291 20.84 29.62 19.40
C GLU A 291 20.11 29.41 18.07
N THR A 292 18.91 28.80 18.11
CA THR A 292 18.09 28.56 16.91
C THR A 292 17.61 29.86 16.27
N ILE A 293 17.28 30.88 17.07
CA ILE A 293 16.86 32.19 16.58
C ILE A 293 18.01 32.88 15.84
N ARG A 294 19.21 32.91 16.44
CA ARG A 294 20.42 33.47 15.81
C ARG A 294 20.76 32.78 14.49
N LEU A 295 20.63 31.46 14.43
CA LEU A 295 20.86 30.69 13.20
C LEU A 295 19.83 31.02 12.12
N ILE A 296 18.55 31.19 12.48
CA ILE A 296 17.51 31.58 11.53
C ILE A 296 17.73 33.01 10.99
N GLU A 297 18.13 33.95 11.85
CA GLU A 297 18.50 35.31 11.44
C GLU A 297 19.71 35.31 10.50
N ALA A 298 20.73 34.50 10.81
CA ALA A 298 21.89 34.33 9.94
C ALA A 298 21.53 33.74 8.57
N LEU A 299 20.56 32.83 8.50
CA LEU A 299 20.08 32.22 7.25
C LEU A 299 19.21 33.16 6.40
N GLN A 300 18.61 34.20 6.99
CA GLN A 300 17.79 35.20 6.28
C GLN A 300 18.62 36.34 5.66
N ASN A 301 19.84 36.55 6.16
CA ASN A 301 20.74 37.63 5.74
C ASN A 301 21.73 37.20 4.64
N ILE A 302 21.52 36.04 4.02
CA ILE A 302 22.32 35.47 2.91
C ILE A 302 21.40 35.35 1.69
#